data_AF-A0A2I0D402-F1
#
_entry.id   AF-A0A2I0D402-F1
#
_cell.length_a   1.000
_cell.length_b   1.000
_cell.length_c   1.000
_cell.angle_alpha   90.00
_cell.angle_beta   90.00
_cell.angle_gamma   90.00
#
_symmetry.space_group_name_H-M   'P 1'
#
loop_
_entity.id
_entity.type
_entity.pdbx_description
1 polymer ?
#
loop_
_entity_poly.entity_id
_entity_poly.type
_entity_poly.pdbx_seq_one_letter_code
_entity_poly.pdbx_strand_id
1 'polypeptide(L)' 'MKAKRVLITVSLVLFFAFEASSQCSMCRAVLESEADQGAAKAINDGIVYLMAFPYILVGGVLYVVYRTFKNKKSQQNS' A
#
# COMPACT_ATOMS: atom_id res chain seq x y z
N MET A 1 10.04 7.71 -25.08
CA MET A 1 8.70 8.30 -24.82
C MET A 1 7.85 7.51 -23.82
N LYS A 2 7.81 6.16 -23.89
CA LYS A 2 7.01 5.33 -22.95
C LYS A 2 7.48 5.41 -21.49
N ALA A 3 8.80 5.38 -21.26
CA ALA A 3 9.38 5.49 -19.91
C ALA A 3 9.08 6.84 -19.23
N LYS A 4 9.16 7.95 -19.99
CA LYS A 4 8.80 9.29 -19.48
C LYS A 4 7.33 9.36 -19.05
N ARG A 5 6.42 8.74 -19.82
CA ARG A 5 5.00 8.67 -19.47
C ARG A 5 4.76 7.84 -18.20
N VAL A 6 5.41 6.68 -18.08
CA VAL A 6 5.34 5.85 -16.86
C VAL A 6 5.87 6.61 -15.64
N LEU A 7 6.99 7.33 -15.78
CA LEU A 7 7.59 8.10 -14.69
C LEU A 7 6.67 9.25 -14.23
N ILE A 8 6.02 9.94 -15.18
CA ILE A 8 5.03 10.98 -14.88
C ILE A 8 3.81 10.37 -14.17
N THR A 9 3.28 9.24 -14.66
CA THR A 9 2.14 8.57 -14.04
C THR A 9 2.45 8.10 -12.61
N VAL A 10 3.62 7.50 -12.38
CA VAL A 10 4.06 7.08 -11.05
C VAL A 10 4.22 8.27 -10.11
N SER A 11 4.82 9.36 -10.58
CA SER A 11 4.98 10.58 -9.79
C SER A 11 3.64 11.21 -9.41
N LEU A 12 2.65 11.16 -10.32
CA LEU A 12 1.30 11.67 -10.07
C LEU A 12 0.58 10.83 -9.02
N VAL A 13 0.65 9.49 -9.14
CA VAL A 13 0.05 8.56 -8.16
C VAL A 13 0.67 8.75 -6.78
N LEU A 14 1.98 8.92 -6.69
CA LEU A 14 2.66 9.19 -5.43
C LEU A 14 2.23 10.53 -4.83
N PHE A 15 2.08 11.58 -5.64
CA PHE A 15 1.64 12.89 -5.17
C PHE A 15 0.23 12.86 -4.55
N PHE A 16 -0.71 12.14 -5.18
CA PHE A 16 -2.07 11.98 -4.64
C PHE A 16 -2.17 10.98 -3.48
N ALA A 17 -1.18 10.12 -3.28
CA ALA A 17 -1.13 9.21 -2.13
C ALA A 17 -0.80 9.93 -0.80
N PHE A 18 -0.27 11.15 -0.84
CA PHE A 18 0.06 11.93 0.37
C PHE A 18 -1.15 12.65 0.98
N GLU A 19 -2.30 12.70 0.29
CA GLU A 19 -3.58 13.20 0.83
C GLU A 19 -4.35 12.10 1.57
N ALA A 20 -3.64 11.31 2.38
CA ALA A 20 -4.24 10.46 3.41
C ALA A 20 -4.24 11.20 4.75
N SER A 21 -4.61 12.48 4.73
CA SER A 21 -5.10 13.12 5.94
C SER A 21 -6.33 12.32 6.38
N SER A 22 -6.32 11.89 7.63
CA SER A 22 -7.38 11.16 8.31
C SER A 22 -8.66 11.99 8.31
N GLN A 23 -9.36 12.02 7.17
CA GLN A 23 -10.69 12.60 6.98
C GLN A 23 -11.74 11.76 7.72
N CYS A 24 -11.57 11.64 9.03
CA CYS A 24 -12.49 11.09 10.02
C CYS A 24 -11.97 11.46 11.43
N SER A 25 -11.58 12.72 11.67
CA SER A 25 -11.36 13.21 13.04
C SER A 25 -12.66 13.53 13.80
N MET A 26 -13.84 13.32 13.19
CA MET A 26 -15.09 13.18 13.96
C MET A 26 -15.20 11.86 14.72
N CYS A 27 -14.48 10.80 14.32
CA CYS A 27 -14.53 9.50 15.01
C CYS A 27 -13.63 9.44 16.26
N ARG A 28 -12.73 10.41 16.44
CA ARG A 28 -11.81 10.44 17.60
C ARG A 28 -12.52 10.82 18.91
N ALA A 29 -13.47 11.74 18.85
CA ALA A 29 -14.20 12.22 20.03
C ALA A 29 -15.14 11.17 20.64
N VAL A 30 -15.67 10.23 19.83
CA VAL A 30 -16.48 9.10 20.31
C VAL A 30 -15.60 8.04 20.98
N LEU A 31 -14.43 7.73 20.40
CA LEU A 31 -13.52 6.71 20.94
C LEU A 31 -12.81 7.14 22.22
N GLU A 32 -12.57 8.43 22.41
CA GLU A 32 -11.98 8.96 23.65
C GLU A 32 -13.03 9.09 24.79
N SER A 33 -14.32 9.05 24.44
CA SER A 33 -15.44 9.09 25.40
C SER A 33 -15.90 7.71 25.87
N GLU A 34 -15.51 6.62 25.19
CA GLU A 34 -15.82 5.26 25.64
C GLU A 34 -14.64 4.66 26.41
N ALA A 35 -14.85 4.42 27.70
CA ALA A 35 -13.89 3.82 28.64
C ALA A 35 -13.56 2.35 28.34
N ASP A 36 -13.77 1.86 27.12
CA ASP A 36 -13.59 0.46 26.73
C ASP A 36 -12.31 0.28 25.89
N GLN A 37 -11.24 -0.17 26.56
CA GLN A 37 -9.94 -0.43 25.94
C GLN A 37 -9.99 -1.51 24.84
N GLY A 38 -11.07 -2.31 24.78
CA GLY A 38 -11.28 -3.35 23.77
C GLY A 38 -11.47 -2.79 22.35
N ALA A 39 -12.31 -1.76 22.21
CA ALA A 39 -12.55 -1.10 20.93
C ALA A 39 -11.28 -0.42 20.37
N ALA A 40 -10.49 0.23 21.24
CA ALA A 40 -9.23 0.86 20.85
C ALA A 40 -8.19 -0.15 20.34
N LYS A 41 -8.12 -1.34 20.94
CA LYS A 41 -7.21 -2.42 20.52
C LYS A 41 -7.59 -2.98 19.16
N ALA A 42 -8.88 -3.23 18.92
CA ALA A 42 -9.39 -3.76 17.65
C ALA A 42 -9.10 -2.81 16.47
N ILE A 43 -9.17 -1.50 16.68
CA ILE A 43 -8.87 -0.50 15.63
C ILE A 43 -7.37 -0.46 15.32
N ASN A 44 -6.50 -0.56 16.32
CA ASN A 44 -5.05 -0.61 16.11
C ASN A 44 -4.65 -1.85 15.28
N ASP A 45 -5.20 -3.01 15.63
CA ASP A 45 -4.98 -4.24 14.86
C ASP A 45 -5.48 -4.10 13.41
N GLY A 46 -6.62 -3.42 13.21
CA GLY A 46 -7.14 -3.07 11.88
C GLY A 46 -6.20 -2.17 11.07
N ILE A 47 -5.63 -1.14 11.68
CA ILE A 47 -4.67 -0.23 11.02
C ILE A 47 -3.42 -1.00 10.59
N VAL A 48 -2.87 -1.85 11.45
CA VAL A 48 -1.70 -2.68 11.13
C VAL A 48 -2.02 -3.63 9.96
N TYR A 49 -3.21 -4.23 9.94
CA TYR A 49 -3.61 -5.14 8.86
C TYR A 49 -3.78 -4.40 7.52
N LEU A 50 -4.43 -3.24 7.54
CA LEU A 50 -4.60 -2.40 6.35
C LEU A 50 -3.27 -1.85 5.81
N MET A 51 -2.31 -1.56 6.70
CA MET A 51 -0.95 -1.17 6.30
C MET A 51 -0.13 -2.34 5.78
N ALA A 52 -0.28 -3.55 6.31
CA ALA A 52 0.44 -4.73 5.83
C ALA A 52 0.04 -5.11 4.39
N PHE A 53 -1.24 -4.95 4.05
CA PHE A 53 -1.80 -5.31 2.76
C PHE A 53 -1.07 -4.71 1.53
N PRO A 54 -0.84 -3.38 1.44
CA PRO A 54 -0.12 -2.79 0.31
C PRO A 54 1.32 -3.30 0.17
N TYR A 55 2.03 -3.55 1.28
CA TYR A 55 3.40 -4.09 1.21
C TYR A 55 3.43 -5.52 0.65
N ILE A 56 2.48 -6.36 1.06
CA ILE A 56 2.35 -7.74 0.55
C ILE A 56 2.05 -7.72 -0.95
N LEU A 57 1.11 -6.87 -1.38
CA LEU A 57 0.76 -6.75 -2.79
C LEU A 57 1.94 -6.29 -3.65
N VAL A 58 2.66 -5.25 -3.22
CA VAL A 58 3.85 -4.75 -3.95
C VAL A 58 4.92 -5.84 -4.02
N GLY A 59 5.19 -6.55 -2.92
CA GLY A 59 6.13 -7.67 -2.90
C GLY A 59 5.73 -8.80 -3.87
N GLY A 60 4.45 -9.17 -3.90
CA GLY A 60 3.92 -10.17 -4.82
C GLY A 60 4.07 -9.77 -6.29
N VAL A 61 3.72 -8.52 -6.63
CA VAL A 61 3.89 -7.99 -7.99
C VAL A 61 5.37 -8.01 -8.40
N LEU A 62 6.27 -7.52 -7.54
CA LEU A 62 7.71 -7.51 -7.80
C LEU A 62 8.26 -8.92 -7.99
N TYR A 63 7.81 -9.90 -7.20
CA TYR A 63 8.20 -11.30 -7.32
C TYR A 63 7.77 -11.91 -8.67
N VAL A 64 6.52 -11.69 -9.08
CA VAL A 64 5.98 -12.19 -10.37
C VAL A 64 6.74 -11.57 -11.53
N VAL A 65 7.00 -10.26 -11.48
CA VAL A 65 7.81 -9.54 -12.46
C VAL A 65 9.21 -10.16 -12.51
N TYR A 66 9.92 -10.23 -11.38
CA TYR A 66 11.27 -10.81 -11.32
C TYR A 66 11.34 -12.22 -11.92
N ARG A 67 10.41 -13.11 -11.55
CA ARG A 67 10.33 -14.48 -12.10
C ARG A 67 10.15 -14.49 -13.61
N THR A 68 9.29 -13.61 -14.13
CA THR A 68 9.03 -13.52 -15.58
C THR A 68 10.27 -13.06 -16.35
N PHE A 69 11.00 -12.07 -15.84
CA PHE A 69 12.24 -11.58 -16.46
C PHE A 69 13.38 -12.60 -16.36
N LYS A 70 13.52 -13.30 -15.22
CA LYS A 70 14.51 -14.37 -15.05
C LYS A 70 14.28 -15.51 -16.05
N ASN A 71 13.03 -15.94 -16.23
CA ASN A 71 12.69 -17.02 -17.16
C ASN A 71 12.94 -16.63 -18.63
N LYS A 72 12.65 -15.38 -19.01
CA LYS A 72 12.98 -14.86 -20.35
C LYS A 72 14.48 -14.85 -20.63
N LYS A 73 15.32 -14.52 -19.64
CA LYS A 73 16.79 -14.55 -19.78
C LYS A 73 17.33 -15.97 -20.00
N SER A 74 16.68 -17.00 -19.44
CA SER A 74 17.06 -18.41 -19.67
C SER A 74 16.68 -18.94 -21.05
N GLN A 75 15.60 -18.41 -21.65
CA GLN A 75 15.10 -18.83 -22.97
C GLN A 75 15.84 -18.14 -24.13
N GLN A 76 16.49 -17.00 -23.89
CA GLN A 76 17.26 -16.27 -24.89
C GLN A 76 18.72 -16.76 -25.03
N ASN A 77 19.13 -17.73 -24.21
CA ASN A 77 20.50 -18.25 -24.13
C ASN A 77 20.59 -19.74 -24.52
N SER A 78 19.59 -20.23 -25.27
CA SER A 78 19.54 -21.57 -25.86
C SER A 78 19.23 -21.48 -27.36
#